data_AF-A0A392PT24-F1
#
_entry.id   AF-A0A392PT24-F1
#
_cell.length_a   1.000
_cell.length_b   1.000
_cell.length_c   1.000
_cell.angle_alpha   90.00
_cell.angle_beta   90.00
_cell.angle_gamma   90.00
#
_symmetry.space_group_name_H-M   'P 1'
#
loop_
_entity.id
_entity.type
_entity.pdbx_description
1 polymer ?
#
loop_
_entity_poly.entity_id
_entity_poly.type
_entity_poly.pdbx_seq_one_letter_code
_entity_poly.pdbx_strand_id
1 'polypeptide(L)' 'MGICLIKGQWLWLLYVLLIHIVINNIEAISPDGEALINFRTAITGEILLQWRPEDPDPCKWKGVKCDPKTKRVTHL' A
#
# COMPACT_ATOMS: atom_id res chain seq x y z
N MET A 1 1.49 36.21 -29.21
CA MET A 1 2.18 35.37 -28.21
C MET A 1 1.23 34.75 -27.16
N GLY A 2 0.02 34.31 -27.52
CA GLY A 2 -0.92 33.70 -26.54
C GLY A 2 -0.96 32.17 -26.56
N ILE A 3 -0.67 31.54 -27.70
CA ILE A 3 -0.93 30.10 -27.94
C ILE A 3 0.11 29.20 -27.23
N CYS A 4 1.31 29.72 -26.94
CA CYS A 4 2.37 28.97 -26.27
C CYS A 4 2.06 28.70 -24.78
N LEU A 5 1.37 29.65 -24.11
CA LEU A 5 1.02 29.53 -22.68
C LEU A 5 -0.04 28.45 -22.43
N ILE A 6 -0.98 28.27 -23.37
CA ILE A 6 -2.09 27.29 -23.27
C ILE A 6 -1.55 25.85 -23.32
N LYS A 7 -0.50 25.61 -24.13
CA LYS A 7 0.10 24.28 -24.31
C LYS A 7 0.88 23.84 -23.06
N GLY A 8 1.59 24.77 -22.42
CA GLY A 8 2.25 24.52 -21.13
C GLY A 8 1.25 24.26 -19.99
N GLN A 9 0.14 25.01 -19.98
CA GLN A 9 -0.91 24.84 -18.98
C GLN A 9 -1.64 23.50 -19.10
N TRP A 10 -1.88 23.01 -20.33
CA TRP A 10 -2.46 21.68 -20.55
C TRP A 10 -1.52 20.55 -20.11
N LEU A 11 -0.22 20.67 -20.40
CA LEU A 11 0.78 19.69 -19.96
C LEU A 11 0.87 19.63 -18.43
N TRP A 12 0.79 20.78 -17.75
CA TRP A 12 0.73 20.86 -16.29
C TRP A 12 -0.50 20.17 -15.71
N LEU A 13 -1.68 20.45 -16.26
CA LEU A 13 -2.92 19.80 -15.81
C LEU A 13 -2.86 18.28 -16.01
N LEU A 14 -2.33 17.83 -17.14
CA LEU A 14 -2.18 16.41 -17.45
C LEU A 14 -1.17 15.73 -16.50
N TYR A 15 -0.08 16.41 -16.14
CA TYR A 15 0.89 15.93 -15.15
C TYR A 15 0.29 15.82 -13.74
N VAL A 16 -0.45 16.83 -13.29
CA VAL A 16 -1.14 16.80 -11.99
C VAL A 16 -2.20 15.68 -11.93
N LEU A 17 -2.93 15.47 -13.03
CA LEU A 17 -3.92 14.40 -13.15
C LEU A 17 -3.24 13.01 -13.05
N LEU A 18 -2.12 12.81 -13.74
CA LEU A 18 -1.36 11.56 -13.65
C LEU A 18 -0.86 11.29 -12.23
N ILE A 19 -0.35 12.32 -11.53
CA ILE A 19 0.06 12.19 -10.13
C ILE A 19 -1.12 11.80 -9.23
N HIS A 20 -2.29 12.43 -9.40
CA HIS A 20 -3.48 12.08 -8.63
C HIS A 20 -3.91 10.62 -8.84
N ILE A 21 -3.88 10.15 -10.09
CA ILE A 21 -4.19 8.75 -10.39
C ILE A 21 -3.19 7.83 -9.70
N VAL A 22 -1.89 8.11 -9.78
CA VAL A 22 -0.86 7.30 -9.13
C VAL A 22 -1.07 7.24 -7.61
N ILE A 23 -1.26 8.39 -6.94
CA ILE A 23 -1.45 8.44 -5.49
C ILE A 23 -2.70 7.67 -5.06
N ASN A 24 -3.81 7.78 -5.80
CA ASN A 24 -5.04 7.05 -5.49
C ASN A 24 -4.92 5.53 -5.67
N ASN A 25 -3.93 5.04 -6.43
CA ASN A 25 -3.67 3.62 -6.59
C ASN A 25 -2.69 3.07 -5.54
N ILE A 26 -2.12 3.91 -4.68
CA ILE A 26 -1.27 3.45 -3.58
C ILE A 26 -2.20 3.00 -2.46
N GLU A 27 -2.45 1.70 -2.37
CA GLU A 27 -3.08 1.11 -1.19
C GLU A 27 -2.08 1.16 -0.04
N ALA A 28 -2.41 1.92 1.00
CA ALA A 28 -1.64 1.92 2.23
C ALA A 28 -1.75 0.55 2.92
N ILE A 29 -0.67 0.12 3.57
CA ILE A 29 -0.71 -1.09 4.40
C ILE A 29 -1.78 -0.96 5.46
N SER A 30 -2.54 -2.04 5.68
CA SER A 30 -3.55 -2.06 6.73
C SER A 30 -2.90 -1.87 8.13
N PRO A 31 -3.62 -1.29 9.10
CA PRO A 31 -3.09 -1.12 10.46
C PRO A 31 -2.70 -2.46 11.11
N ASP A 32 -3.41 -3.54 10.78
CA ASP A 32 -3.05 -4.90 11.20
C ASP A 32 -1.71 -5.32 10.58
N GLY A 33 -1.49 -5.02 9.29
CA GLY A 33 -0.22 -5.27 8.61
C GLY A 33 0.95 -4.49 9.22
N GLU A 34 0.75 -3.23 9.58
CA GLU A 34 1.77 -2.41 10.25
C GLU A 34 2.17 -3.00 11.62
N ALA A 35 1.19 -3.44 12.41
CA ALA A 35 1.45 -4.12 13.69
C ALA A 35 2.26 -5.42 13.50
N LEU A 36 1.97 -6.18 12.44
CA LEU A 36 2.70 -7.41 12.12
C LEU A 36 4.14 -7.16 11.65
N ILE A 37 4.38 -6.11 10.86
CA ILE A 37 5.75 -5.72 10.49
C ILE A 37 6.54 -5.31 11.74
N ASN A 38 5.93 -4.55 12.66
CA ASN A 38 6.56 -4.22 13.94
C ASN A 38 6.85 -5.49 14.77
N PHE A 39 5.91 -6.44 14.82
CA PHE A 39 6.12 -7.72 15.50
C PHE A 39 7.28 -8.52 14.89
N ARG A 40 7.40 -8.53 13.56
CA ARG A 40 8.55 -9.13 12.84
C ARG A 40 9.88 -8.54 13.28
N THR A 41 9.96 -7.23 13.57
CA THR A 41 11.24 -6.65 14.04
C THR A 41 11.67 -7.15 15.42
N ALA A 42 10.72 -7.61 16.24
CA ALA A 42 10.97 -8.12 17.58
C ALA A 42 11.31 -9.62 17.63
N ILE A 43 11.03 -10.38 16.57
CA ILE A 43 11.16 -11.85 16.55
C ILE A 43 11.82 -12.31 15.25
N THR A 44 12.87 -13.12 15.36
CA THR A 44 13.52 -13.75 14.20
C THR A 44 12.87 -15.10 13.90
N GLY A 45 12.12 -15.17 12.81
CA GLY A 45 11.51 -16.42 12.32
C GLY A 45 11.45 -16.45 10.79
N GLU A 46 11.76 -17.60 10.18
CA GLU A 46 11.82 -17.76 8.72
C GLU A 46 10.48 -17.47 8.02
N ILE A 47 9.36 -17.74 8.69
CA ILE A 47 8.01 -17.43 8.20
C ILE A 47 7.75 -15.92 8.14
N LEU A 48 8.33 -15.16 9.06
CA LEU A 48 8.17 -13.70 9.14
C LEU A 48 8.94 -12.97 8.02
N LEU A 49 9.96 -13.60 7.43
CA LEU A 49 10.67 -13.06 6.27
C LEU A 49 9.77 -12.91 5.03
N GLN A 50 8.63 -13.61 5.00
CA GLN A 50 7.67 -13.55 3.90
C GLN A 50 6.66 -12.41 4.06
N TRP A 51 6.64 -11.71 5.20
CA TRP A 51 5.76 -10.56 5.43
C TRP A 51 6.37 -9.33 4.79
N ARG A 52 5.74 -8.87 3.70
CA ARG A 52 6.21 -7.78 2.86
C ARG A 52 5.40 -6.52 3.10
N PRO A 53 6.02 -5.38 3.43
CA PRO A 53 5.29 -4.12 3.59
C PRO A 53 4.67 -3.63 2.28
N GLU A 54 5.13 -4.14 1.13
CA GLU A 54 4.57 -3.84 -0.19
C GLU A 54 3.22 -4.54 -0.45
N ASP A 55 2.88 -5.59 0.32
CA ASP A 55 1.60 -6.27 0.21
C ASP A 55 0.59 -5.65 1.18
N PRO A 56 -0.46 -4.94 0.68
CA PRO A 56 -1.39 -4.20 1.53
C PRO A 56 -2.33 -5.12 2.33
N ASP A 57 -2.51 -6.36 1.89
CA ASP A 57 -3.40 -7.36 2.49
C ASP A 57 -2.62 -8.38 3.35
N PRO A 58 -2.58 -8.21 4.69
CA PRO A 58 -1.86 -9.11 5.58
C PRO A 58 -2.48 -10.51 5.62
N CYS A 59 -3.74 -10.70 5.21
CA CYS A 59 -4.38 -12.01 5.19
C CYS A 59 -3.80 -12.96 4.14
N LYS A 60 -3.05 -12.42 3.17
CA LYS A 60 -2.31 -13.21 2.17
C LYS A 60 -0.94 -13.63 2.66
N TRP A 61 -0.48 -13.11 3.79
CA TRP A 61 0.84 -13.44 4.31
C TRP A 61 0.85 -14.84 4.91
N LYS A 62 1.98 -15.53 4.75
CA LYS A 62 2.14 -16.89 5.28
C LYS A 62 2.12 -16.87 6.81
N GLY A 63 1.30 -17.75 7.39
CA GLY A 63 1.10 -17.85 8.84
C GLY A 63 -0.05 -16.99 9.38
N VAL A 64 -0.47 -15.94 8.66
CA VAL A 64 -1.55 -15.06 9.09
C VAL A 64 -2.90 -15.70 8.79
N LYS A 65 -3.77 -15.79 9.81
CA LYS A 65 -5.18 -16.15 9.64
C LYS A 65 -6.08 -14.97 9.95
N CYS A 66 -6.91 -14.61 8.99
CA CYS A 66 -7.92 -13.60 9.15
C CYS A 66 -9.32 -14.19 9.32
N ASP A 67 -10.18 -13.47 10.02
CA ASP A 67 -11.60 -13.74 10.03
C ASP A 67 -12.18 -13.47 8.62
N PRO A 68 -12.91 -14.43 8.02
CA PRO A 68 -13.38 -14.31 6.64
C PRO A 68 -14.45 -13.24 6.44
N LYS A 69 -15.15 -12.82 7.50
CA LYS A 69 -16.24 -11.83 7.44
C LYS A 69 -15.73 -10.41 7.65
N THR A 70 -14.86 -10.22 8.63
CA THR A 70 -14.36 -8.91 9.07
C THR A 70 -12.99 -8.56 8.49
N LYS A 71 -12.30 -9.53 7.86
CA LYS A 71 -10.94 -9.40 7.31
C LYS A 71 -9.88 -8.99 8.34
N ARG A 72 -10.20 -9.06 9.64
CA ARG A 72 -9.24 -8.80 10.71
C ARG A 72 -8.33 -9.98 10.95
N VAL A 73 -7.08 -9.70 11.28
CA VAL A 73 -6.12 -10.73 11.72
C VAL A 73 -6.58 -11.30 13.07
N THR A 74 -6.66 -12.63 13.17
CA THR A 74 -7.10 -13.33 14.39
C THR A 74 -6.03 -14.25 14.95
N HIS A 75 -5.17 -14.83 14.10
CA HIS A 75 -4.10 -15.75 14.51
C HIS A 75 -2.87 -15.58 13.62
N LEU A 76 -1.71 -15.98 14.15
CA LEU A 76 -0.37 -15.95 13.54
C LEU A 76 0.32 -17.30 13.67
#